data_AF-A0A343TN59-F1
#
_entry.id   AF-A0A343TN59-F1
#
_cell.length_a   1.000
_cell.length_b   1.000
_cell.length_c   1.000
_cell.angle_alpha   90.00
_cell.angle_beta   90.00
_cell.angle_gamma   90.00
#
_symmetry.space_group_name_H-M   'P 1'
#
loop_
_entity.id
_entity.type
_entity.pdbx_description
1 polymer ?
#
loop_
_entity_poly.entity_id
_entity_poly.type
_entity_poly.pdbx_seq_one_letter_code
_entity_poly.pdbx_strand_id
1 'polypeptide(L)'
;MWDGDWDRDLPPVDSSIKYRSVVERFRNDTPWQETEVYQTALKKIESGESYWNGCRSRDELKKRTSTVDELYRDIRDSGFKSQSEIHGKSVKEILLSGSFDRSKTDVTVAIGRDGEILFVDGNHRFAIAHVLGLDELPVRVVVRHAQWHKIRESIRDSDDPDSLPETYRQYLDHPDIESVLSNT
;
A
#
# COMPACT_ATOMS: atom_id res chain seq x y z
N MET A 1 5.12 -10.28 -14.29
CA MET A 1 4.68 -11.46 -13.52
C MET A 1 5.91 -12.19 -13.08
N TRP A 2 5.96 -12.67 -11.84
CA TRP A 2 7.09 -13.45 -11.32
C TRP A 2 6.59 -14.78 -10.75
N ASP A 3 7.41 -15.81 -10.86
CA ASP A 3 7.16 -17.14 -10.29
C ASP A 3 8.04 -17.35 -9.05
N GLY A 4 7.85 -18.47 -8.35
CA GLY A 4 8.60 -18.84 -7.14
C GLY A 4 7.85 -18.54 -5.83
N ASP A 5 8.57 -18.58 -4.71
CA ASP A 5 7.95 -18.55 -3.37
C ASP A 5 7.96 -17.17 -2.69
N TRP A 6 8.01 -16.08 -3.47
CA TRP A 6 8.06 -14.73 -2.93
C TRP A 6 6.78 -14.30 -2.21
N ASP A 7 5.67 -15.01 -2.46
CA ASP A 7 4.36 -14.79 -1.86
C ASP A 7 4.18 -15.52 -0.52
N ARG A 8 5.17 -16.28 -0.05
CA ARG A 8 5.09 -17.10 1.17
C ARG A 8 5.80 -16.44 2.35
N ASP A 9 5.33 -16.80 3.56
CA ASP A 9 5.94 -16.45 4.85
C ASP A 9 6.17 -14.93 5.04
N LEU A 10 5.29 -14.12 4.46
CA LEU A 10 5.36 -12.67 4.58
C LEU A 10 4.92 -12.23 5.98
N PRO A 11 5.64 -11.28 6.60
CA PRO A 11 5.23 -10.76 7.89
C PRO A 11 3.88 -10.04 7.77
N PRO A 12 2.98 -10.16 8.76
CA PRO A 12 1.75 -9.40 8.82
C PRO A 12 2.02 -7.89 8.70
N VAL A 13 1.13 -7.16 8.04
CA VAL A 13 1.29 -5.71 7.83
C VAL A 13 1.39 -4.94 9.16
N ASP A 14 0.70 -5.41 10.19
CA ASP A 14 0.66 -4.81 11.52
C ASP A 14 1.94 -5.03 12.35
N SER A 15 2.85 -5.90 11.88
CA SER A 15 4.17 -6.08 12.50
C SER A 15 5.10 -4.88 12.26
N SER A 16 4.82 -4.06 11.23
CA SER A 16 5.63 -2.90 10.86
C SER A 16 5.61 -1.82 11.94
N ILE A 17 6.79 -1.39 12.39
CA ILE A 17 6.95 -0.26 13.34
C ILE A 17 6.23 1.00 12.84
N LYS A 18 6.29 1.26 11.52
CA LYS A 18 5.65 2.42 10.90
C LYS A 18 4.13 2.34 10.98
N TYR A 19 3.57 1.14 10.79
CA TYR A 19 2.13 0.92 10.92
C TYR A 19 1.69 1.14 12.37
N ARG A 20 2.34 0.43 13.33
CA ARG A 20 1.99 0.50 14.75
C ARG A 20 2.07 1.93 15.30
N SER A 21 3.12 2.66 14.94
CA SER A 21 3.30 4.04 15.41
C SER A 21 2.22 5.00 14.88
N VAL A 22 1.71 4.78 13.66
CA VAL A 22 0.59 5.58 13.12
C VAL A 22 -0.71 5.22 13.84
N VAL A 23 -0.95 3.93 14.10
CA VAL A 23 -2.11 3.48 14.89
C VAL A 23 -2.07 4.06 16.30
N GLU A 24 -0.93 3.98 16.99
CA GLU A 24 -0.72 4.59 18.31
C GLU A 24 -1.00 6.09 18.28
N ARG A 25 -0.40 6.80 17.31
CA ARG A 25 -0.56 8.25 17.18
C ARG A 25 -2.03 8.67 17.10
N PHE A 26 -2.84 8.01 16.26
CA PHE A 26 -4.18 8.51 15.92
C PHE A 26 -5.32 7.77 16.62
N ARG A 27 -5.12 6.52 17.04
CA ARG A 27 -6.12 5.77 17.84
C ARG A 27 -5.96 6.05 19.33
N ASN A 28 -4.73 6.22 19.82
CA ASN A 28 -4.44 6.39 21.26
C ASN A 28 -4.00 7.83 21.62
N ASP A 29 -3.98 8.75 20.65
CA ASP A 29 -3.47 10.12 20.79
C ASP A 29 -2.03 10.19 21.34
N THR A 30 -1.22 9.17 21.07
CA THR A 30 0.17 9.11 21.54
C THR A 30 1.00 10.22 20.87
N PRO A 31 1.71 11.07 21.63
CA PRO A 31 2.62 12.05 21.04
C PRO A 31 3.66 11.37 20.15
N TRP A 32 3.97 11.95 18.98
CA TRP A 32 4.93 11.35 18.06
C TRP A 32 6.26 11.00 18.73
N GLN A 33 6.73 11.83 19.64
CA GLN A 33 7.96 11.64 20.39
C GLN A 33 7.95 10.35 21.22
N GLU A 34 6.79 9.81 21.59
CA GLU A 34 6.67 8.59 22.37
C GLU A 34 6.48 7.35 21.49
N THR A 35 6.13 7.52 20.21
CA THR A 35 5.97 6.40 19.27
C THR A 35 7.30 5.70 18.97
N GLU A 36 7.22 4.39 18.73
CA GLU A 36 8.41 3.57 18.45
C GLU A 36 9.15 4.05 17.20
N VAL A 37 8.45 4.44 16.12
CA VAL A 37 9.08 4.92 14.87
C VAL A 37 9.93 6.17 15.11
N TYR A 38 9.47 7.09 15.95
CA TYR A 38 10.19 8.32 16.26
C TYR A 38 11.43 8.04 17.09
N GLN A 39 11.29 7.20 18.13
CA GLN A 39 12.39 6.80 18.99
C GLN A 39 13.47 6.03 18.22
N THR A 40 13.08 5.11 17.34
CA THR A 40 14.00 4.41 16.43
C THR A 40 14.67 5.37 15.45
N ALA A 41 13.92 6.32 14.89
CA ALA A 41 14.47 7.33 13.98
C ALA A 41 15.52 8.19 14.67
N LEU A 42 15.22 8.67 15.88
CA LEU A 42 16.11 9.51 16.66
C LEU A 42 17.43 8.80 16.96
N LYS A 43 17.38 7.55 17.43
CA LYS A 43 18.57 6.73 17.70
C LYS A 43 19.45 6.55 16.47
N LYS A 44 18.85 6.27 15.31
CA LYS A 44 19.57 6.12 14.03
C LYS A 44 20.19 7.43 13.56
N ILE A 45 19.47 8.54 13.70
CA ILE A 45 19.99 9.87 13.37
C ILE A 45 21.19 10.21 14.26
N GLU A 46 21.11 9.93 15.56
CA GLU A 46 22.19 10.16 16.52
C GLU A 46 23.41 9.26 16.26
N SER A 47 23.24 8.09 15.64
CA SER A 47 24.35 7.24 15.16
C SER A 47 24.89 7.63 13.78
N GLY A 48 24.38 8.70 13.16
CA GLY A 48 24.80 9.17 11.82
C GLY A 48 24.13 8.44 10.65
N GLU A 49 23.16 7.58 10.91
CA GLU A 49 22.35 6.92 9.90
C GLU A 49 21.12 7.76 9.52
N SER A 50 20.55 7.49 8.34
CA SER A 50 19.25 8.03 7.95
C SER A 50 18.14 7.03 8.24
N TYR A 51 16.97 7.49 8.67
CA TYR A 51 15.79 6.64 8.87
C TYR A 51 14.49 7.33 8.46
N TRP A 52 13.39 6.57 8.45
CA TRP A 52 12.03 7.05 8.20
C TRP A 52 11.91 8.04 7.02
N ASN A 53 12.12 7.51 5.81
CA ASN A 53 12.19 8.27 4.55
C ASN A 53 13.42 9.18 4.42
N GLY A 54 14.55 8.77 5.02
CA GLY A 54 15.83 9.44 4.80
C GLY A 54 16.08 10.63 5.71
N CYS A 55 15.28 10.81 6.77
CA CYS A 55 15.53 11.80 7.81
C CYS A 55 16.92 11.58 8.43
N ARG A 56 17.70 12.65 8.51
CA ARG A 56 19.07 12.73 9.03
C ARG A 56 19.22 13.75 10.16
N SER A 57 18.14 14.45 10.52
CA SER A 57 18.15 15.44 11.59
C SER A 57 16.84 15.45 12.36
N ARG A 58 16.87 16.02 13.58
CA ARG A 58 15.66 16.21 14.40
C ARG A 58 14.64 17.13 13.72
N ASP A 59 15.09 18.12 12.96
CA ASP A 59 14.20 19.01 12.23
C ASP A 59 13.50 18.29 11.07
N GLU A 60 14.21 17.44 10.34
CA GLU A 60 13.60 16.58 9.31
C GLU A 60 12.62 15.59 9.93
N LEU A 61 12.96 15.03 11.09
CA LEU A 61 12.07 14.14 11.83
C LEU A 61 10.77 14.85 12.26
N LYS A 62 10.85 16.09 12.76
CA LYS A 62 9.69 16.92 13.11
C LYS A 62 8.86 17.33 11.88
N LYS A 63 9.51 17.62 10.75
CA LYS A 63 8.80 17.86 9.49
C LYS A 63 8.07 16.60 9.06
N ARG A 64 8.70 15.42 9.22
CA ARG A 64 8.11 14.15 8.84
C ARG A 64 6.84 13.83 9.62
N THR A 65 6.85 14.02 10.94
CA THR A 65 5.65 13.83 11.77
C THR A 65 4.52 14.77 11.34
N SER A 66 4.84 16.04 11.10
CA SER A 66 3.87 17.03 10.62
C SER A 66 3.24 16.63 9.28
N THR A 67 4.05 16.09 8.34
CA THR A 67 3.55 15.56 7.06
C THR A 67 2.58 14.40 7.25
N VAL A 68 2.81 13.54 8.24
CA VAL A 68 1.89 12.41 8.52
C VAL A 68 0.60 12.90 9.16
N ASP A 69 0.67 13.89 10.05
CA ASP A 69 -0.52 14.52 10.64
C ASP A 69 -1.36 15.27 9.59
N GLU A 70 -0.71 15.94 8.63
CA GLU A 70 -1.39 16.56 7.47
C GLU A 70 -2.09 15.51 6.61
N LEU A 71 -1.37 14.44 6.24
CA LEU A 71 -1.94 13.34 5.47
C LEU A 71 -3.16 12.70 6.17
N TYR A 72 -3.12 12.55 7.49
CA TYR A 72 -4.25 12.04 8.27
C TYR A 72 -5.46 12.98 8.17
N ARG A 73 -5.26 14.29 8.36
CA ARG A 73 -6.34 15.28 8.24
C ARG A 73 -6.94 15.29 6.83
N ASP A 74 -6.09 15.26 5.82
CA ASP A 74 -6.53 15.27 4.42
C ASP A 74 -7.42 14.05 4.11
N ILE A 75 -6.99 12.84 4.51
CA ILE A 75 -7.78 11.62 4.28
C ILE A 75 -9.06 11.63 5.10
N ARG A 76 -9.02 12.09 6.36
CA ARG A 76 -10.20 12.19 7.23
C ARG A 76 -11.23 13.15 6.67
N ASP A 77 -10.80 14.31 6.20
CA ASP A 77 -11.70 15.42 5.85
C ASP A 77 -12.17 15.35 4.38
N SER A 78 -11.36 14.75 3.49
CA SER A 78 -11.64 14.70 2.04
C SER A 78 -11.79 13.30 1.47
N GLY A 79 -11.71 12.26 2.31
CA GLY A 79 -11.64 10.86 1.88
C GLY A 79 -10.28 10.49 1.30
N PHE A 80 -10.09 9.21 1.02
CA PHE A 80 -8.86 8.72 0.41
C PHE A 80 -8.86 9.01 -1.10
N LYS A 81 -7.78 9.59 -1.60
CA LYS A 81 -7.59 9.86 -3.04
C LYS A 81 -6.33 9.19 -3.54
N SER A 82 -6.43 8.53 -4.69
CA SER A 82 -5.26 8.02 -5.41
C SER A 82 -4.38 9.19 -5.88
N GLN A 83 -3.11 8.90 -6.11
CA GLN A 83 -2.16 9.90 -6.59
C GLN A 83 -2.51 10.40 -7.99
N SER A 84 -3.15 9.54 -8.81
CA SER A 84 -3.71 9.94 -10.10
C SER A 84 -4.82 10.97 -9.96
N GLU A 85 -5.73 10.79 -9.01
CA GLU A 85 -6.83 11.75 -8.74
C GLU A 85 -6.28 13.08 -8.22
N ILE A 86 -5.24 13.04 -7.37
CA ILE A 86 -4.65 14.24 -6.78
C ILE A 86 -3.89 15.06 -7.85
N HIS A 87 -3.14 14.41 -8.73
CA HIS A 87 -2.26 15.12 -9.69
C HIS A 87 -2.88 15.32 -11.07
N GLY A 88 -4.04 14.71 -11.35
CA GLY A 88 -4.66 14.72 -12.68
C GLY A 88 -3.76 14.11 -13.77
N LYS A 89 -2.80 13.27 -13.37
CA LYS A 89 -1.78 12.66 -14.22
C LYS A 89 -1.77 11.16 -13.97
N SER A 90 -1.48 10.39 -15.01
CA SER A 90 -1.26 8.96 -14.86
C SER A 90 -0.04 8.70 -13.96
N VAL A 91 -0.05 7.58 -13.24
CA VAL A 91 1.09 7.15 -12.42
C VAL A 91 2.37 7.08 -13.25
N LYS A 92 2.27 6.65 -14.52
CA LYS A 92 3.40 6.59 -15.46
C LYS A 92 4.03 7.97 -15.66
N GLU A 93 3.23 9.03 -15.82
CA GLU A 93 3.73 10.40 -15.96
C GLU A 93 4.40 10.91 -14.69
N ILE A 94 3.87 10.58 -13.51
CA ILE A 94 4.47 10.93 -12.21
C ILE A 94 5.83 10.23 -12.04
N LEU A 95 5.92 8.94 -12.37
CA LEU A 95 7.17 8.18 -12.31
C LEU A 95 8.22 8.74 -13.26
N LEU A 96 7.81 9.09 -14.49
CA LEU A 96 8.71 9.60 -15.54
C LEU A 96 9.15 11.05 -15.31
N SER A 97 8.44 11.83 -14.48
CA SER A 97 8.81 13.23 -14.23
C SER A 97 10.07 13.39 -13.36
N GLY A 98 10.68 12.28 -12.91
CA GLY A 98 11.87 12.30 -12.04
C GLY A 98 11.61 12.85 -10.64
N SER A 99 10.38 13.28 -10.35
CA SER A 99 9.94 13.80 -9.05
C SER A 99 9.35 12.69 -8.19
N PHE A 100 10.02 11.52 -8.17
CA PHE A 100 9.52 10.34 -7.48
C PHE A 100 9.63 10.52 -5.96
N ASP A 101 8.56 11.03 -5.40
CA ASP A 101 8.38 11.14 -3.96
C ASP A 101 7.54 9.95 -3.48
N ARG A 102 8.13 9.04 -2.70
CA ARG A 102 7.41 7.90 -2.09
C ARG A 102 6.31 8.34 -1.14
N SER A 103 6.39 9.57 -0.62
CA SER A 103 5.28 10.15 0.14
C SER A 103 4.09 10.51 -0.75
N LYS A 104 4.25 10.49 -2.08
CA LYS A 104 3.23 10.72 -3.11
C LYS A 104 2.97 9.49 -3.99
N THR A 105 3.12 8.28 -3.43
CA THR A 105 2.74 7.05 -4.13
C THR A 105 1.54 6.40 -3.45
N ASP A 106 0.70 5.77 -4.27
CA ASP A 106 -0.41 4.94 -3.79
C ASP A 106 0.08 3.81 -2.90
N VAL A 107 -0.83 3.25 -2.09
CA VAL A 107 -0.59 1.99 -1.41
C VAL A 107 -0.37 0.92 -2.48
N THR A 108 0.70 0.15 -2.34
CA THR A 108 1.07 -0.87 -3.31
C THR A 108 0.86 -2.25 -2.75
N VAL A 109 0.34 -3.13 -3.59
CA VAL A 109 0.11 -4.54 -3.26
C VAL A 109 0.68 -5.44 -4.36
N ALA A 110 0.99 -6.68 -4.00
CA ALA A 110 1.23 -7.77 -4.91
C ALA A 110 0.06 -8.74 -4.85
N ILE A 111 -0.14 -9.54 -5.90
CA ILE A 111 -1.13 -10.63 -5.87
C ILE A 111 -0.41 -11.97 -5.86
N GLY A 112 -0.58 -12.73 -4.78
CA GLY A 112 -0.01 -14.05 -4.57
C GLY A 112 -0.57 -15.10 -5.51
N ARG A 113 -0.06 -16.33 -5.44
CA ARG A 113 -0.40 -17.39 -6.41
C ARG A 113 -1.89 -17.76 -6.45
N ASP A 114 -2.57 -17.62 -5.32
CA ASP A 114 -3.97 -17.97 -5.11
C ASP A 114 -4.86 -16.72 -4.97
N GLY A 115 -4.41 -15.57 -5.49
CA GLY A 115 -5.19 -14.32 -5.46
C GLY A 115 -5.01 -13.49 -4.19
N GLU A 116 -4.30 -13.99 -3.17
CA GLU A 116 -4.08 -13.23 -1.94
C GLU A 116 -3.47 -11.84 -2.21
N ILE A 117 -4.06 -10.80 -1.61
CA ILE A 117 -3.59 -9.43 -1.74
C ILE A 117 -2.52 -9.17 -0.68
N LEU A 118 -1.28 -9.00 -1.13
CA LEU A 118 -0.11 -8.90 -0.29
C LEU A 118 0.37 -7.45 -0.21
N PHE A 119 0.42 -6.88 0.99
CA PHE A 119 0.90 -5.51 1.18
C PHE A 119 2.40 -5.38 0.85
N VAL A 120 2.76 -4.37 0.05
CA VAL A 120 4.16 -4.12 -0.35
C VAL A 120 4.69 -2.80 0.25
N ASP A 121 3.95 -1.71 0.10
CA ASP A 121 4.36 -0.39 0.58
C ASP A 121 3.16 0.56 0.71
N GLY A 122 3.38 1.70 1.38
CA GLY A 122 2.33 2.67 1.70
C GLY A 122 1.94 2.67 3.17
N ASN A 123 2.87 2.27 4.05
CA ASN A 123 2.63 1.99 5.48
C ASN A 123 1.77 3.06 6.18
N HIS A 124 2.06 4.35 5.97
CA HIS A 124 1.30 5.41 6.62
C HIS A 124 -0.11 5.54 6.05
N ARG A 125 -0.27 5.51 4.72
CA ARG A 125 -1.57 5.61 4.07
C ARG A 125 -2.47 4.45 4.46
N PHE A 126 -1.93 3.23 4.45
CA PHE A 126 -2.65 2.04 4.88
C PHE A 126 -3.04 2.11 6.37
N ALA A 127 -2.10 2.48 7.25
CA ALA A 127 -2.39 2.63 8.67
C ALA A 127 -3.41 3.74 8.96
N ILE A 128 -3.33 4.88 8.27
CA ILE A 128 -4.32 5.97 8.39
C ILE A 128 -5.70 5.48 7.94
N ALA A 129 -5.80 4.82 6.78
CA ALA A 129 -7.05 4.26 6.29
C ALA A 129 -7.66 3.27 7.30
N HIS A 130 -6.82 2.41 7.89
CA HIS A 130 -7.24 1.48 8.94
C HIS A 130 -7.73 2.19 10.20
N VAL A 131 -7.03 3.23 10.67
CA VAL A 131 -7.46 4.00 11.85
C VAL A 131 -8.79 4.70 11.60
N LEU A 132 -8.99 5.23 10.39
CA LEU A 132 -10.21 5.91 10.00
C LEU A 132 -11.38 4.96 9.69
N GLY A 133 -11.13 3.65 9.66
CA GLY A 133 -12.16 2.65 9.37
C GLY A 133 -12.70 2.74 7.94
N LEU A 134 -11.83 3.02 6.96
CA LEU A 134 -12.24 3.02 5.56
C LEU A 134 -12.48 1.59 5.08
N ASP A 135 -13.65 1.35 4.48
CA ASP A 135 -14.02 0.04 3.92
C ASP A 135 -13.27 -0.28 2.62
N GLU A 136 -12.91 0.75 1.85
CA GLU A 136 -12.25 0.63 0.55
C GLU A 136 -11.00 1.52 0.47
N LEU A 137 -9.98 1.01 -0.23
CA LEU A 137 -8.70 1.68 -0.39
C LEU A 137 -8.18 1.48 -1.81
N PRO A 138 -7.95 2.57 -2.61
CA PRO A 138 -7.32 2.41 -3.90
C PRO A 138 -5.87 1.96 -3.72
N VAL A 139 -5.53 0.87 -4.40
CA VAL A 139 -4.20 0.27 -4.38
C VAL A 139 -3.64 0.11 -5.78
N ARG A 140 -2.32 0.06 -5.87
CA ARG A 140 -1.60 -0.23 -7.11
C ARG A 140 -0.97 -1.62 -7.04
N VAL A 141 -1.39 -2.50 -7.94
CA VAL A 141 -0.78 -3.83 -8.09
C VAL A 141 0.59 -3.70 -8.76
N VAL A 142 1.67 -4.02 -8.03
CA VAL A 142 3.06 -3.90 -8.54
C VAL A 142 3.56 -5.17 -9.21
N VAL A 143 3.09 -6.33 -8.75
CA VAL A 143 3.43 -7.63 -9.32
C VAL A 143 2.30 -8.61 -9.07
N ARG A 144 2.16 -9.58 -9.98
CA ARG A 144 1.27 -10.72 -9.85
C ARG A 144 2.07 -12.00 -10.00
N HIS A 145 1.70 -13.02 -9.24
CA HIS A 145 2.27 -14.34 -9.36
C HIS A 145 1.93 -14.96 -10.72
N ALA A 146 2.84 -15.76 -11.27
CA ALA A 146 2.65 -16.39 -12.58
C ALA A 146 1.41 -17.32 -12.59
N GLN A 147 1.16 -18.04 -11.49
CA GLN A 147 -0.04 -18.89 -11.36
C GLN A 147 -1.33 -18.07 -11.32
N TRP A 148 -1.37 -16.99 -10.54
CA TRP A 148 -2.52 -16.09 -10.53
C TRP A 148 -2.80 -15.52 -11.91
N HIS A 149 -1.76 -15.11 -12.64
CA HIS A 149 -1.96 -14.60 -13.99
C HIS A 149 -2.62 -15.62 -14.92
N LYS A 150 -2.24 -16.91 -14.86
CA LYS A 150 -2.88 -17.97 -15.65
C LYS A 150 -4.38 -18.10 -15.33
N ILE A 151 -4.76 -17.93 -14.06
CA ILE A 151 -6.16 -17.90 -13.64
C ILE A 151 -6.88 -16.72 -14.31
N ARG A 152 -6.30 -15.51 -14.24
CA ARG A 152 -6.87 -14.31 -14.88
C ARG A 152 -7.03 -14.47 -16.39
N GLU A 153 -6.05 -15.05 -17.07
CA GLU A 153 -6.12 -15.30 -18.51
C GLU A 153 -7.22 -16.32 -18.84
N SER A 154 -7.31 -17.39 -18.06
CA SER A 154 -8.38 -18.39 -18.24
C SER A 154 -9.77 -17.77 -18.07
N ILE A 155 -9.94 -16.88 -17.08
CA ILE A 155 -11.20 -16.15 -16.87
C ILE A 155 -11.48 -15.19 -18.03
N ARG A 156 -10.48 -14.41 -18.46
CA ARG A 156 -10.60 -13.45 -19.58
C ARG A 156 -11.00 -14.15 -20.88
N ASP A 157 -10.39 -15.29 -21.16
CA ASP A 157 -10.54 -16.01 -22.43
C ASP A 157 -11.79 -16.93 -22.43
N SER A 158 -12.57 -16.92 -21.35
CA SER A 158 -13.77 -17.73 -21.20
C SER A 158 -15.01 -16.95 -21.62
N ASP A 159 -15.70 -17.44 -22.66
CA ASP A 159 -16.98 -16.87 -23.12
C ASP A 159 -18.13 -17.12 -22.13
N ASP A 160 -18.04 -18.18 -21.33
CA ASP A 160 -19.03 -18.58 -20.34
C ASP A 160 -18.33 -18.87 -18.99
N PRO A 161 -18.57 -18.08 -17.93
CA PRO A 161 -18.00 -18.34 -16.60
C PRO A 161 -18.29 -19.73 -16.05
N ASP A 162 -19.44 -20.34 -16.40
CA ASP A 162 -19.80 -21.69 -15.92
C ASP A 162 -18.96 -22.80 -16.55
N SER A 163 -18.27 -22.51 -17.66
CA SER A 163 -17.33 -23.44 -18.31
C SER A 163 -15.95 -23.49 -17.62
N LEU A 164 -15.66 -22.54 -16.72
CA LEU A 164 -14.40 -22.50 -16.00
C LEU A 164 -14.29 -23.64 -14.96
N PRO A 165 -13.06 -24.11 -14.69
CA PRO A 165 -12.81 -24.98 -13.54
C PRO A 165 -13.41 -24.37 -12.26
N GLU A 166 -14.04 -25.20 -11.42
CA GLU A 166 -14.62 -24.78 -10.13
C GLU A 166 -13.59 -23.99 -9.29
N THR A 167 -12.33 -24.44 -9.32
CA THR A 167 -11.21 -23.78 -8.64
C THR A 167 -10.92 -22.36 -9.13
N TYR A 168 -11.38 -21.98 -10.32
CA TYR A 168 -11.22 -20.63 -10.86
C TYR A 168 -12.48 -19.79 -10.66
N ARG A 169 -13.66 -20.41 -10.68
CA ARG A 169 -14.94 -19.72 -10.44
C ARG A 169 -15.02 -19.06 -9.06
N GLN A 170 -14.36 -19.62 -8.05
CA GLN A 170 -14.26 -18.99 -6.73
C GLN A 170 -13.60 -17.60 -6.72
N TYR A 171 -12.88 -17.23 -7.78
CA TYR A 171 -12.18 -15.96 -7.89
C TYR A 171 -12.93 -14.90 -8.71
N LEU A 172 -14.15 -15.17 -9.19
CA LEU A 172 -14.89 -14.23 -10.05
C LEU A 172 -15.18 -12.89 -9.35
N ASP A 173 -15.40 -12.92 -8.03
CA ASP A 173 -15.63 -11.72 -7.21
C ASP A 173 -14.32 -11.07 -6.71
N HIS A 174 -13.16 -11.57 -7.13
CA HIS A 174 -11.88 -11.03 -6.69
C HIS A 174 -11.61 -9.65 -7.34
N PRO A 175 -11.21 -8.60 -6.58
CA PRO A 175 -11.08 -7.24 -7.13
C PRO A 175 -10.04 -7.13 -8.27
N ASP A 176 -9.00 -7.98 -8.26
CA ASP A 176 -8.02 -8.04 -9.36
C ASP A 176 -8.55 -8.68 -10.66
N ILE A 177 -9.75 -9.30 -10.64
CA ILE A 177 -10.44 -9.90 -11.79
C ILE A 177 -11.34 -8.90 -12.50
N GLU A 178 -11.90 -7.90 -11.81
CA GLU A 178 -12.81 -6.92 -12.43
C GLU A 178 -12.26 -6.34 -13.74
N SER A 179 -10.97 -5.96 -13.74
CA SER A 179 -10.30 -5.38 -14.91
C SER A 179 -10.19 -6.29 -16.15
N VAL A 180 -10.33 -7.61 -16.00
CA VAL A 180 -10.35 -8.55 -17.14
C VAL A 180 -11.77 -8.90 -17.58
N LEU A 181 -12.77 -8.71 -16.72
CA LEU A 181 -14.18 -8.85 -17.08
C LEU A 181 -14.71 -7.61 -17.81
N SER A 182 -14.24 -6.42 -17.42
CA SER A 182 -14.66 -5.13 -17.99
C SER A 182 -14.02 -4.81 -19.35
N ASN A 183 -13.18 -5.69 -19.89
CA ASN A 183 -12.53 -5.54 -21.19
C ASN A 183 -13.12 -6.47 -22.28
N THR A 184 -14.30 -7.05 -22.01
CA THR A 184 -15.12 -7.82 -22.94
C THR A 184 -16.33 -6.98 -23.36
#